data_AF-A0AAE0P1A6-F1
#
_entry.id   AF-A0AAE0P1A6-F1
#
_cell.length_a   1.000
_cell.length_b   1.000
_cell.length_c   1.000
_cell.angle_alpha   90.00
_cell.angle_beta   90.00
_cell.angle_gamma   90.00
#
_symmetry.space_group_name_H-M   'P 1'
#
loop_
_entity.id
_entity.type
_entity.pdbx_description
1 polymer ?
#
loop_
_entity_poly.entity_id
_entity_poly.type
_entity_poly.pdbx_seq_one_letter_code
_entity_poly.pdbx_strand_id
1 'polypeptide(L)'
;MSHLPPSAPVIFSPSVARAAASAAKDWSFVDSWLLSKYAPLQLKVPGFERNPDTLKALLALAAANEAADDSRQQIADLESATLAKLNENPEDRPPSHSPSTTSTSASASKTYQEAKQALLSAISSSLTSTGKESLTSLSQLSQTLSLPPSQAEPLHLASSLLSLSTELNDLEQAKQRLDLLSSHIARATAPIEKLLVQLRRDPGYSPAAGLAKENLEVQRRIKMLATQSLPQLREKVANLASVVAASGNDGEVGGEMVKVEQVRREQGAYLELLRQRHEVDAQVRAFQGLPPDTEQARRELEALREELISLTSRRDEVFEGLVEGGLSPEKETGGRGMA
;
A
#
# COMPACT_ATOMS: atom_id res chain seq x y z
N MET A 1 17.37 0.26 36.15
CA MET A 1 16.70 -1.02 35.88
C MET A 1 15.30 -0.88 36.44
N SER A 2 14.33 -0.75 35.53
CA SER A 2 12.93 -0.42 35.80
C SER A 2 12.26 -1.51 36.64
N HIS A 3 11.81 -1.12 37.83
CA HIS A 3 11.01 -1.94 38.73
C HIS A 3 9.63 -2.18 38.10
N LEU A 4 9.38 -3.40 37.65
CA LEU A 4 8.05 -3.90 37.35
C LEU A 4 7.29 -4.03 38.68
N PRO A 5 6.11 -3.41 38.86
CA PRO A 5 5.31 -3.65 40.04
C PRO A 5 4.77 -5.09 40.05
N PRO A 6 4.72 -5.76 41.21
CA PRO A 6 4.19 -7.10 41.33
C PRO A 6 2.71 -7.14 40.94
N SER A 7 2.37 -8.13 40.12
CA SER A 7 1.04 -8.50 39.67
C SER A 7 0.00 -8.41 40.78
N ALA A 8 -0.91 -7.43 40.68
CA ALA A 8 -2.12 -7.40 41.48
C ALA A 8 -2.94 -8.68 41.21
N PRO A 9 -3.53 -9.32 42.24
CA PRO A 9 -4.46 -10.41 42.02
C PRO A 9 -5.69 -9.84 41.32
N VAL A 10 -5.87 -10.19 40.04
CA VAL A 10 -7.10 -9.91 39.32
C VAL A 10 -8.21 -10.69 40.04
N ILE A 11 -9.04 -9.97 40.80
CA ILE A 11 -10.21 -10.53 41.49
C ILE A 11 -11.23 -10.85 40.40
N PHE A 12 -11.11 -12.03 39.80
CA PHE A 12 -12.12 -12.55 38.89
C PHE A 12 -13.36 -12.91 39.69
N SER A 13 -14.53 -12.46 39.22
CA SER A 13 -15.82 -12.97 39.72
C SER A 13 -15.83 -14.51 39.64
N PRO A 14 -16.41 -15.23 40.63
CA PRO A 14 -16.48 -16.69 40.62
C PRO A 14 -16.99 -17.28 39.30
N SER A 15 -17.91 -16.59 38.61
CA SER A 15 -18.41 -16.99 37.29
C SER A 15 -17.35 -16.90 36.19
N VAL A 16 -16.52 -15.84 36.20
CA VAL A 16 -15.42 -15.65 35.24
C VAL A 16 -14.30 -16.66 35.51
N ALA A 17 -13.98 -16.89 36.78
CA ALA A 17 -13.02 -17.90 37.18
C ALA A 17 -13.46 -19.31 36.73
N ARG A 18 -14.75 -19.64 36.87
CA ARG A 18 -15.30 -20.92 36.41
C ARG A 18 -15.24 -21.07 34.89
N ALA A 19 -15.57 -20.01 34.14
CA ALA A 19 -15.49 -20.01 32.68
C ALA A 19 -14.03 -20.12 32.17
N ALA A 20 -13.08 -19.46 32.84
CA ALA A 20 -11.66 -19.60 32.52
C ALA A 20 -11.15 -21.01 32.84
N ALA A 21 -11.59 -21.60 33.96
CA ALA A 21 -11.24 -22.96 34.34
C ALA A 21 -11.80 -24.01 33.37
N SER A 22 -13.05 -23.84 32.90
CA SER A 22 -13.61 -24.74 31.87
C SER A 22 -12.87 -24.60 30.54
N ALA A 23 -12.58 -23.37 30.10
CA ALA A 23 -11.83 -23.16 28.86
C ALA A 23 -10.40 -23.74 28.95
N ALA A 24 -9.74 -23.63 30.11
CA ALA A 24 -8.44 -24.25 30.33
C ALA A 24 -8.49 -25.79 30.26
N LYS A 25 -9.55 -26.41 30.80
CA LYS A 25 -9.78 -27.85 30.69
C LYS A 25 -10.00 -28.27 29.23
N ASP A 26 -10.82 -27.53 28.49
CA ASP A 26 -11.10 -27.80 27.09
C ASP A 26 -9.83 -27.69 26.22
N TRP A 27 -8.98 -26.70 26.49
CA TRP A 27 -7.66 -26.59 25.85
C TRP A 27 -6.75 -27.77 26.18
N SER A 28 -6.74 -28.24 27.43
CA SER A 28 -5.92 -29.41 27.80
C SER A 28 -6.38 -30.70 27.10
N PHE A 29 -7.68 -30.84 26.86
CA PHE A 29 -8.25 -31.93 26.07
C PHE A 29 -7.85 -31.84 24.60
N VAL A 30 -7.95 -30.66 24.00
CA VAL A 30 -7.52 -30.44 22.61
C VAL A 30 -6.01 -30.70 22.45
N ASP A 31 -5.19 -30.26 23.41
CA ASP A 31 -3.73 -30.48 23.36
C ASP A 31 -3.39 -31.99 23.46
N SER A 32 -4.04 -32.74 24.35
CA SER A 32 -3.81 -34.19 24.46
C SER A 32 -4.32 -34.96 23.23
N TRP A 33 -5.46 -34.53 22.68
CA TRP A 33 -6.04 -35.09 21.46
C TRP A 33 -5.18 -34.81 20.21
N LEU A 34 -4.65 -33.58 20.07
CA LEU A 34 -3.69 -33.27 19.00
C LEU A 34 -2.40 -34.08 19.17
N LEU A 35 -1.87 -34.18 20.39
CA LEU A 35 -0.69 -35.00 20.63
C LEU A 35 -0.92 -36.47 20.26
N SER A 36 -2.10 -37.05 20.54
CA SER A 36 -2.39 -38.44 20.19
C SER A 36 -2.45 -38.67 18.67
N LYS A 37 -2.98 -37.71 17.89
CA LYS A 37 -3.07 -37.81 16.42
C LYS A 37 -1.73 -37.54 15.72
N TYR A 38 -0.90 -36.63 16.25
CA TYR A 38 0.37 -36.26 15.63
C TYR A 38 1.58 -37.11 16.10
N ALA A 39 1.50 -37.73 17.30
CA ALA A 39 2.53 -38.65 17.81
C ALA A 39 2.87 -39.82 16.86
N PRO A 40 1.91 -40.59 16.30
CA PRO A 40 2.23 -41.71 15.40
C PRO A 40 2.87 -41.25 14.08
N LEU A 41 2.64 -39.99 13.69
CA LEU A 41 3.18 -39.40 12.47
C LEU A 41 4.55 -38.72 12.68
N GLN A 42 5.06 -38.69 13.91
CA GLN A 42 6.28 -37.95 14.31
C GLN A 42 6.27 -36.47 13.86
N LEU A 43 5.08 -35.89 13.65
CA LEU A 43 4.93 -34.50 13.27
C LEU A 43 4.77 -33.62 14.51
N LYS A 44 5.37 -32.43 14.47
CA LYS A 44 5.13 -31.40 15.47
C LYS A 44 3.75 -30.78 15.24
N VAL A 45 2.97 -30.62 16.30
CA VAL A 45 1.67 -29.94 16.24
C VAL A 45 1.87 -28.53 15.67
N PRO A 46 1.16 -28.14 14.59
CA PRO A 46 1.23 -26.80 14.03
C PRO A 46 0.86 -25.73 15.06
N GLY A 47 1.57 -24.61 15.06
CA GLY A 47 1.22 -23.47 15.91
C GLY A 47 -0.04 -22.78 15.39
N PHE A 48 -0.99 -22.49 16.27
CA PHE A 48 -2.20 -21.75 15.94
C PHE A 48 -2.58 -20.78 17.06
N GLU A 49 -3.38 -19.78 16.73
CA GLU A 49 -3.87 -18.78 17.67
C GLU A 49 -4.92 -19.38 18.61
N ARG A 50 -4.77 -19.21 19.92
CA ARG A 50 -5.71 -19.73 20.93
C ARG A 50 -6.88 -18.76 21.14
N ASN A 51 -7.82 -18.78 20.21
CA ASN A 51 -9.05 -17.98 20.23
C ASN A 51 -10.27 -18.86 20.65
N PRO A 52 -11.29 -18.36 21.37
CA PRO A 52 -12.52 -19.12 21.65
C PRO A 52 -13.18 -19.75 20.41
N ASP A 53 -13.10 -19.12 19.24
CA ASP A 53 -13.64 -19.69 18.01
C ASP A 53 -12.83 -20.90 17.53
N THR A 54 -11.51 -20.85 17.68
CA THR A 54 -10.63 -21.98 17.36
C THR A 54 -10.84 -23.16 18.32
N LEU A 55 -11.09 -22.89 19.61
CA LEU A 55 -11.42 -23.93 20.59
C LEU A 55 -12.71 -24.65 20.20
N LYS A 56 -13.76 -23.91 19.84
CA LYS A 56 -15.03 -24.50 19.39
C LYS A 56 -14.84 -25.37 18.15
N ALA A 57 -14.10 -24.87 17.16
CA ALA A 57 -13.83 -25.61 15.93
C ALA A 57 -13.03 -26.89 16.20
N LEU A 58 -12.00 -26.82 17.05
CA LEU A 58 -11.17 -27.99 17.40
C LEU A 58 -11.93 -29.01 18.24
N LEU A 59 -12.79 -28.60 19.18
CA LEU A 59 -13.65 -29.52 19.92
C LEU A 59 -14.67 -30.22 19.00
N ALA A 60 -15.30 -29.46 18.07
CA ALA A 60 -16.22 -30.04 17.10
C ALA A 60 -15.51 -31.06 16.19
N LEU A 61 -14.28 -30.75 15.78
CA LEU A 61 -13.47 -31.64 14.95
C LEU A 61 -12.97 -32.86 15.73
N ALA A 62 -12.61 -32.72 17.00
CA ALA A 62 -12.27 -33.84 17.88
C ALA A 62 -13.46 -34.79 18.03
N ALA A 63 -14.65 -34.26 18.34
CA ALA A 63 -15.88 -35.04 18.48
C ALA A 63 -16.28 -35.73 17.16
N ALA A 64 -16.14 -35.04 16.02
CA ALA A 64 -16.42 -35.63 14.71
C ALA A 64 -15.44 -36.76 14.35
N ASN A 65 -14.16 -36.62 14.73
CA ASN A 65 -13.18 -37.70 14.56
C ASN A 65 -13.47 -38.90 15.47
N GLU A 66 -13.82 -38.67 16.73
CA GLU A 66 -14.20 -39.75 17.65
C GLU A 66 -15.43 -40.51 17.12
N ALA A 67 -16.46 -39.80 16.67
CA ALA A 67 -17.63 -40.44 16.05
C ALA A 67 -17.29 -41.24 14.79
N ALA A 68 -16.36 -40.74 13.97
CA ALA A 68 -15.88 -41.46 12.79
C ALA A 68 -15.08 -42.71 13.18
N ASP A 69 -14.19 -42.61 14.17
CA ASP A 69 -13.40 -43.72 14.69
C ASP A 69 -14.31 -44.80 15.30
N ASP A 70 -15.34 -44.41 16.06
CA ASP A 70 -16.36 -45.34 16.60
C ASP A 70 -17.10 -46.08 15.49
N SER A 71 -17.52 -45.37 14.44
CA SER A 71 -18.21 -45.98 13.31
C SER A 71 -17.32 -47.00 12.57
N ARG A 72 -16.02 -46.70 12.44
CA ARG A 72 -15.03 -47.62 11.84
C ARG A 72 -14.82 -48.84 12.70
N GLN A 73 -14.73 -48.67 14.02
CA GLN A 73 -14.60 -49.79 14.95
C GLN A 73 -15.82 -50.70 14.88
N GLN A 74 -17.03 -50.15 14.85
CA GLN A 74 -18.26 -50.93 14.70
C GLN A 74 -18.29 -51.74 13.40
N ILE A 75 -17.85 -51.15 12.28
CA ILE A 75 -17.74 -51.87 11.00
C ILE A 75 -16.72 -53.01 11.11
N ALA A 76 -15.54 -52.76 11.67
CA ALA A 76 -14.51 -53.79 11.84
C ALA A 76 -14.98 -54.94 12.74
N ASP A 77 -15.71 -54.64 13.82
CA ASP A 77 -16.29 -55.64 14.72
C ASP A 77 -17.37 -56.47 14.00
N LEU A 78 -18.22 -55.85 13.19
CA LEU A 78 -19.21 -56.56 12.38
C LEU A 78 -18.55 -57.42 11.29
N GLU A 79 -17.52 -56.92 10.62
CA GLU A 79 -16.76 -57.67 9.61
C GLU A 79 -16.08 -58.89 10.23
N SER A 80 -15.39 -58.73 11.36
CA SER A 80 -14.78 -59.86 12.06
C SER A 80 -15.81 -60.88 12.56
N ALA A 81 -16.95 -60.44 13.09
CA ALA A 81 -18.02 -61.33 13.54
C ALA A 81 -18.71 -62.07 12.38
N THR A 82 -18.87 -61.43 11.22
CA THR A 82 -19.42 -62.07 10.02
C THR A 82 -18.44 -63.07 9.42
N LEU A 83 -17.14 -62.77 9.40
CA LEU A 83 -16.08 -63.70 9.00
C LEU A 83 -16.02 -64.92 9.95
N ALA A 84 -16.13 -64.72 11.27
CA ALA A 84 -16.17 -65.82 12.23
C ALA A 84 -17.36 -66.76 11.96
N LYS A 85 -18.57 -66.22 11.75
CA LYS A 85 -19.77 -67.00 11.42
C LYS A 85 -19.66 -67.77 10.10
N LEU A 86 -19.00 -67.20 9.09
CA LEU A 86 -18.75 -67.90 7.82
C LEU A 86 -17.75 -69.05 7.99
N ASN A 87 -16.76 -68.88 8.86
CA ASN A 87 -15.74 -69.89 9.11
C ASN A 87 -16.21 -71.01 10.05
N GLU A 88 -17.18 -70.74 10.94
CA GLU A 88 -17.82 -71.71 11.84
C GLU A 88 -18.92 -72.56 11.17
N ASN A 89 -19.29 -72.28 9.91
CA ASN A 89 -20.31 -73.03 9.16
C ASN A 89 -19.77 -74.06 8.11
N PRO A 90 -18.78 -74.94 8.39
CA PRO A 90 -18.42 -76.03 7.49
C PRO A 90 -19.29 -77.30 7.64
N GLU A 91 -20.20 -77.38 8.62
CA GLU A 91 -20.90 -78.63 8.99
C GLU A 91 -22.29 -78.84 8.34
N ASP A 92 -22.90 -77.86 7.70
CA ASP A 92 -24.25 -77.98 7.09
C ASP A 92 -24.26 -78.42 5.61
N ARG A 93 -23.17 -79.06 5.13
CA ARG A 93 -23.12 -79.57 3.76
C ARG A 93 -23.71 -81.00 3.69
N PRO A 94 -24.81 -81.26 2.97
CA PRO A 94 -25.38 -82.60 2.89
C PRO A 94 -24.41 -83.58 2.17
N PRO A 95 -24.30 -84.84 2.64
CA PRO A 95 -23.42 -85.83 2.04
C PRO A 95 -24.03 -86.38 0.74
N SER A 96 -23.34 -86.17 -0.39
CA SER A 96 -23.65 -86.82 -1.66
C SER A 96 -22.39 -87.54 -2.18
N HIS A 97 -22.48 -88.86 -2.07
CA HIS A 97 -21.74 -89.99 -2.63
C HIS A 97 -20.60 -89.78 -3.67
N SER A 98 -19.40 -90.26 -3.25
CA SER A 98 -18.47 -91.20 -3.93
C SER A 98 -17.54 -90.75 -5.09
N PRO A 99 -16.43 -91.45 -5.37
CA PRO A 99 -15.20 -91.43 -4.57
C PRO A 99 -13.92 -91.11 -5.40
N SER A 100 -12.85 -90.81 -4.68
CA SER A 100 -11.43 -90.94 -5.09
C SER A 100 -11.00 -90.31 -6.41
N THR A 101 -10.29 -89.18 -6.33
CA THR A 101 -8.85 -89.16 -6.63
C THR A 101 -8.25 -87.82 -6.25
N THR A 102 -7.08 -87.93 -5.65
CA THR A 102 -6.34 -86.92 -4.91
C THR A 102 -5.72 -85.92 -5.89
N SER A 103 -6.47 -84.87 -6.26
CA SER A 103 -5.96 -83.67 -6.96
C SER A 103 -6.98 -82.51 -6.91
N THR A 104 -7.58 -82.32 -5.73
CA THR A 104 -8.96 -81.83 -5.61
C THR A 104 -9.16 -80.32 -5.49
N SER A 105 -8.13 -79.47 -5.45
CA SER A 105 -8.36 -78.01 -5.38
C SER A 105 -8.56 -77.35 -6.74
N ALA A 106 -7.86 -77.81 -7.79
CA ALA A 106 -7.94 -77.21 -9.13
C ALA A 106 -9.12 -77.73 -9.98
N SER A 107 -9.48 -79.01 -9.83
CA SER A 107 -10.59 -79.65 -10.57
C SER A 107 -11.97 -79.27 -10.01
N ALA A 108 -12.10 -79.16 -8.67
CA ALA A 108 -13.33 -78.70 -8.02
C ALA A 108 -13.59 -77.20 -8.28
N SER A 109 -12.53 -76.40 -8.39
CA SER A 109 -12.63 -74.99 -8.77
C SER A 109 -13.14 -74.82 -10.21
N LYS A 110 -12.67 -75.65 -11.15
CA LYS A 110 -13.15 -75.66 -12.54
C LYS A 110 -14.62 -76.06 -12.65
N THR A 111 -15.02 -77.16 -12.01
CA THR A 111 -16.43 -77.60 -12.02
C THR A 111 -17.36 -76.60 -11.32
N TYR A 112 -16.91 -75.94 -10.25
CA TYR A 112 -17.65 -74.84 -9.62
C TYR A 112 -17.79 -73.61 -10.52
N GLN A 113 -16.71 -73.21 -11.22
CA GLN A 113 -16.76 -72.10 -12.17
C GLN A 113 -17.66 -72.39 -13.37
N GLU A 114 -17.64 -73.61 -13.91
CA GLU A 114 -18.52 -74.04 -15.00
C GLU A 114 -19.99 -74.06 -14.56
N ALA A 115 -20.29 -74.60 -13.38
CA ALA A 115 -21.65 -74.58 -12.82
C ALA A 115 -22.14 -73.15 -12.54
N LYS A 116 -21.26 -72.28 -12.05
CA LYS A 116 -21.55 -70.85 -11.85
C LYS A 116 -21.85 -70.15 -13.19
N GLN A 117 -21.05 -70.39 -14.22
CA GLN A 117 -21.28 -69.82 -15.55
C GLN A 117 -22.58 -70.33 -16.17
N ALA A 118 -22.89 -71.63 -16.02
CA ALA A 118 -24.16 -72.21 -16.47
C ALA A 118 -25.36 -71.56 -15.77
N LEU A 119 -25.32 -71.38 -14.44
CA LEU A 119 -26.37 -70.68 -13.69
C LEU A 119 -26.50 -69.21 -14.10
N LEU A 120 -25.40 -68.48 -14.23
CA LEU A 120 -25.43 -67.09 -14.68
C LEU A 120 -26.00 -66.97 -16.11
N SER A 121 -25.68 -67.91 -16.99
CA SER A 121 -26.24 -67.97 -18.34
C SER A 121 -27.76 -68.24 -18.30
N ALA A 122 -28.21 -69.17 -17.46
CA ALA A 122 -29.63 -69.46 -17.27
C ALA A 122 -30.40 -68.25 -16.72
N ILE A 123 -29.85 -67.56 -15.72
CA ILE A 123 -30.41 -66.33 -15.16
C ILE A 123 -30.44 -65.22 -16.22
N SER A 124 -29.36 -65.03 -16.97
CA SER A 124 -29.31 -64.03 -18.05
C SER A 124 -30.32 -64.32 -19.17
N SER A 125 -30.64 -65.59 -19.40
CA SER A 125 -31.62 -66.02 -20.39
C SER A 125 -33.06 -65.86 -19.91
N SER A 126 -33.31 -65.95 -18.60
CA SER A 126 -34.64 -65.79 -17.99
C SER A 126 -35.01 -64.34 -17.70
N LEU A 127 -34.06 -63.39 -17.77
CA LEU A 127 -34.35 -61.97 -17.68
C LEU A 127 -35.17 -61.47 -18.88
N THR A 128 -36.21 -60.68 -18.60
CA THR A 128 -36.96 -59.91 -19.60
C THR A 128 -36.06 -58.89 -20.31
N SER A 129 -36.46 -58.42 -21.51
CA SER A 129 -35.71 -57.37 -22.24
C SER A 129 -35.49 -56.13 -21.38
N THR A 130 -36.52 -55.73 -20.63
CA THR A 130 -36.48 -54.60 -19.69
C THR A 130 -35.49 -54.82 -18.55
N GLY A 131 -35.35 -56.05 -18.04
CA GLY A 131 -34.36 -56.40 -17.02
C GLY A 131 -32.92 -56.36 -17.56
N LYS A 132 -32.72 -56.71 -18.84
CA LYS A 132 -31.41 -56.61 -19.49
C LYS A 132 -31.00 -55.15 -19.68
N GLU A 133 -31.92 -54.31 -20.15
CA GLU A 133 -31.72 -52.88 -20.36
C GLU A 133 -31.40 -52.14 -19.04
N SER A 134 -32.12 -52.44 -17.96
CA SER A 134 -31.86 -51.84 -16.65
C SER A 134 -30.51 -52.25 -16.07
N LEU A 135 -30.11 -53.53 -16.22
CA LEU A 135 -28.81 -54.03 -15.78
C LEU A 135 -27.67 -53.41 -16.60
N THR A 136 -27.83 -53.27 -17.92
CA THR A 136 -26.85 -52.54 -18.75
C THR A 136 -26.74 -51.08 -18.35
N SER A 137 -27.86 -50.43 -18.02
CA SER A 137 -27.86 -49.03 -17.56
C SER A 137 -27.16 -48.87 -16.21
N LEU A 138 -27.38 -49.79 -15.26
CA LEU A 138 -26.67 -49.81 -13.98
C LEU A 138 -25.17 -50.09 -14.13
N SER A 139 -24.81 -51.02 -15.02
CA SER A 139 -23.40 -51.30 -15.35
C SER A 139 -22.73 -50.06 -15.94
N GLN A 140 -23.40 -49.39 -16.89
CA GLN A 140 -22.92 -48.13 -17.45
C GLN A 140 -22.79 -47.05 -16.38
N LEU A 141 -23.78 -46.87 -15.49
CA LEU A 141 -23.69 -45.91 -14.39
C LEU A 141 -22.53 -46.20 -13.43
N SER A 142 -22.33 -47.47 -13.08
CA SER A 142 -21.19 -47.90 -12.26
C SER A 142 -19.85 -47.62 -12.94
N GLN A 143 -19.77 -47.79 -14.27
CA GLN A 143 -18.58 -47.45 -15.04
C GLN A 143 -18.36 -45.94 -15.11
N THR A 144 -19.40 -45.15 -15.37
CA THR A 144 -19.29 -43.68 -15.44
C THR A 144 -18.89 -43.07 -14.10
N LEU A 145 -19.42 -43.60 -13.00
CA LEU A 145 -19.05 -43.17 -11.65
C LEU A 145 -17.73 -43.82 -11.19
N SER A 146 -17.14 -44.72 -11.99
CA SER A 146 -15.89 -45.44 -11.69
C SER A 146 -15.89 -46.16 -10.34
N LEU A 147 -17.05 -46.70 -9.90
CA LEU A 147 -17.13 -47.43 -8.64
C LEU A 147 -16.57 -48.86 -8.79
N PRO A 148 -15.94 -49.40 -7.72
CA PRO A 148 -15.56 -50.81 -7.68
C PRO A 148 -16.77 -51.74 -7.86
N PRO A 149 -16.62 -52.88 -8.54
CA PRO A 149 -17.72 -53.83 -8.75
C PRO A 149 -18.25 -54.46 -7.46
N SER A 150 -17.52 -54.35 -6.35
CA SER A 150 -17.97 -54.76 -5.00
C SER A 150 -18.96 -53.79 -4.37
N GLN A 151 -19.08 -52.56 -4.87
CA GLN A 151 -19.94 -51.49 -4.35
C GLN A 151 -21.10 -51.16 -5.32
N ALA A 152 -21.37 -52.04 -6.29
CA ALA A 152 -22.42 -51.88 -7.28
C ALA A 152 -23.84 -52.17 -6.72
N GLU A 153 -24.13 -51.70 -5.50
CA GLU A 153 -25.48 -51.73 -4.95
C GLU A 153 -26.31 -50.61 -5.60
N PRO A 154 -27.53 -50.88 -6.11
CA PRO A 154 -28.35 -49.89 -6.80
C PRO A 154 -28.64 -48.64 -5.96
N LEU A 155 -28.83 -48.80 -4.65
CA LEU A 155 -29.07 -47.70 -3.72
C LEU A 155 -27.86 -46.77 -3.59
N HIS A 156 -26.65 -47.32 -3.56
CA HIS A 156 -25.41 -46.55 -3.46
C HIS A 156 -25.09 -45.79 -4.76
N LEU A 157 -25.37 -46.41 -5.91
CA LEU A 157 -25.26 -45.73 -7.21
C LEU A 157 -26.26 -44.57 -7.33
N ALA A 158 -27.49 -44.77 -6.87
CA ALA A 158 -28.52 -43.74 -6.89
C ALA A 158 -28.19 -42.58 -5.93
N SER A 159 -27.70 -42.86 -4.72
CA SER A 159 -27.29 -41.82 -3.77
C SER A 159 -26.08 -41.03 -4.26
N SER A 160 -25.09 -41.71 -4.87
CA SER A 160 -23.93 -41.06 -5.49
C SER A 160 -24.33 -40.16 -6.65
N LEU A 161 -25.22 -40.63 -7.53
CA LEU A 161 -25.75 -39.81 -8.63
C LEU A 161 -26.52 -38.59 -8.09
N LEU A 162 -27.37 -38.79 -7.07
CA LEU A 162 -28.12 -37.70 -6.46
C LEU A 162 -27.16 -36.68 -5.83
N SER A 163 -26.15 -37.13 -5.08
CA SER A 163 -25.11 -36.28 -4.49
C SER A 163 -24.38 -35.46 -5.55
N LEU A 164 -23.96 -36.11 -6.64
CA LEU A 164 -23.30 -35.43 -7.75
C LEU A 164 -24.23 -34.41 -8.42
N SER A 165 -25.52 -34.73 -8.55
CA SER A 165 -26.51 -33.82 -9.12
C SER A 165 -26.78 -32.61 -8.22
N THR A 166 -26.78 -32.81 -6.89
CA THR A 166 -26.90 -31.70 -5.93
C THR A 166 -25.66 -30.83 -5.95
N GLU A 167 -24.46 -31.43 -5.97
CA GLU A 167 -23.20 -30.70 -6.06
C GLU A 167 -23.10 -29.89 -7.36
N LEU A 168 -23.51 -30.48 -8.49
CA LEU A 168 -23.55 -29.79 -9.78
C LEU A 168 -24.46 -28.56 -9.70
N ASN A 169 -25.67 -28.71 -9.17
CA ASN A 169 -26.62 -27.61 -9.04
C ASN A 169 -26.11 -26.52 -8.08
N ASP A 170 -25.51 -26.90 -6.96
CA ASP A 170 -24.93 -25.95 -6.01
C ASP A 170 -23.79 -25.15 -6.65
N LEU A 171 -22.93 -25.80 -7.45
CA LEU A 171 -21.88 -25.13 -8.21
C LEU A 171 -22.43 -24.20 -9.30
N GLU A 172 -23.49 -24.61 -10.01
CA GLU A 172 -24.16 -23.76 -10.99
C GLU A 172 -24.78 -22.52 -10.34
N GLN A 173 -25.43 -22.68 -9.19
CA GLN A 173 -25.97 -21.56 -8.42
C GLN A 173 -24.85 -20.64 -7.90
N ALA A 174 -23.75 -21.22 -7.39
CA ALA A 174 -22.60 -20.45 -6.94
C ALA A 174 -21.98 -19.63 -8.08
N LYS A 175 -21.87 -20.22 -9.27
CA LYS A 175 -21.41 -19.53 -10.49
C LYS A 175 -22.32 -18.35 -10.83
N GLN A 176 -23.64 -18.55 -10.86
CA GLN A 176 -24.60 -17.47 -11.14
C GLN A 176 -24.46 -16.32 -10.13
N ARG A 177 -24.28 -16.64 -8.84
CA ARG A 177 -24.07 -15.62 -7.79
C ARG A 177 -22.77 -14.85 -8.00
N LEU A 178 -21.70 -15.54 -8.39
CA LEU A 178 -20.40 -14.91 -8.69
C LEU A 178 -20.49 -14.00 -9.92
N ASP A 179 -21.22 -14.41 -10.95
CA ASP A 179 -21.48 -13.59 -12.14
C ASP A 179 -22.25 -12.32 -11.77
N LEU A 180 -23.29 -12.43 -10.93
CA LEU A 180 -24.01 -11.27 -10.42
C LEU A 180 -23.11 -10.34 -9.59
N LEU A 181 -22.29 -10.90 -8.69
CA LEU A 181 -21.39 -10.13 -7.85
C LEU A 181 -20.30 -9.43 -8.68
N SER A 182 -19.71 -10.10 -9.66
CA SER A 182 -18.73 -9.49 -10.56
C SER A 182 -19.35 -8.35 -11.38
N SER A 183 -20.58 -8.53 -11.87
CA SER A 183 -21.31 -7.47 -12.57
C SER A 183 -21.62 -6.27 -11.66
N HIS A 184 -21.91 -6.54 -10.38
CA HIS A 184 -22.17 -5.50 -9.39
C HIS A 184 -20.90 -4.72 -9.06
N ILE A 185 -19.77 -5.41 -8.83
CA ILE A 185 -18.47 -4.78 -8.61
C ILE A 185 -18.11 -3.92 -9.82
N ALA A 186 -18.19 -4.45 -11.05
CA ALA A 186 -17.90 -3.70 -12.26
C ALA A 186 -18.78 -2.44 -12.41
N ARG A 187 -20.06 -2.54 -12.05
CA ARG A 187 -20.99 -1.41 -12.07
C ARG A 187 -20.68 -0.38 -10.97
N ALA A 188 -20.21 -0.82 -9.81
CA ALA A 188 -19.85 0.05 -8.69
C ALA A 188 -18.48 0.72 -8.88
N THR A 189 -17.52 0.05 -9.54
CA THR A 189 -16.19 0.62 -9.83
C THR A 189 -16.23 1.61 -10.98
N ALA A 190 -17.05 1.39 -12.02
CA ALA A 190 -17.16 2.30 -13.16
C ALA A 190 -17.41 3.79 -12.82
N PRO A 191 -18.33 4.17 -11.91
CA PRO A 191 -18.51 5.57 -11.52
C PRO A 191 -17.34 6.10 -10.70
N ILE A 192 -16.71 5.27 -9.85
CA ILE A 192 -15.53 5.65 -9.07
C ILE A 192 -14.35 5.96 -9.99
N GLU A 193 -14.11 5.11 -10.99
CA GLU A 193 -13.08 5.34 -11.99
C GLU A 193 -13.34 6.60 -12.80
N LYS A 194 -14.60 6.84 -13.21
CA LYS A 194 -14.99 8.09 -13.88
C LYS A 194 -14.70 9.30 -12.99
N LEU A 195 -15.04 9.23 -11.71
CA LEU A 195 -14.80 10.31 -10.75
C LEU A 195 -13.31 10.54 -10.53
N LEU A 196 -12.49 9.48 -10.40
CA LEU A 196 -11.04 9.59 -10.29
C LEU A 196 -10.42 10.26 -11.52
N VAL A 197 -10.89 9.89 -12.72
CA VAL A 197 -10.45 10.54 -13.96
C VAL A 197 -10.88 12.00 -14.00
N GLN A 198 -12.09 12.33 -13.54
CA GLN A 198 -12.55 13.72 -13.44
C GLN A 198 -11.70 14.52 -12.44
N LEU A 199 -11.48 14.02 -11.22
CA LEU A 199 -10.64 14.67 -10.21
C LEU A 199 -9.19 14.84 -10.67
N ARG A 200 -8.64 13.87 -11.42
CA ARG A 200 -7.28 13.98 -11.97
C ARG A 200 -7.20 14.98 -13.12
N ARG A 201 -8.27 15.15 -13.90
CA ARG A 201 -8.33 16.11 -15.01
C ARG A 201 -8.67 17.52 -14.55
N ASP A 202 -9.40 17.67 -13.44
CA ASP A 202 -9.78 18.97 -12.92
C ASP A 202 -8.55 19.67 -12.29
N PRO A 203 -8.04 20.77 -12.89
CA PRO A 203 -6.89 21.48 -12.36
C PRO A 203 -7.14 22.10 -10.97
N GLY A 204 -8.40 22.20 -10.53
CA GLY A 204 -8.77 22.66 -9.19
C GLY A 204 -8.44 21.69 -8.05
N TYR A 205 -8.29 20.38 -8.35
CA TYR A 205 -8.00 19.34 -7.36
C TYR A 205 -6.55 18.82 -7.40
N SER A 206 -5.75 19.30 -8.35
CA SER A 206 -4.30 19.11 -8.31
C SER A 206 -3.67 20.16 -7.39
N PRO A 207 -2.66 19.82 -6.57
CA PRO A 207 -1.88 20.84 -5.88
C PRO A 207 -1.30 21.78 -6.93
N ALA A 208 -1.65 23.07 -6.87
CA ALA A 208 -1.14 24.05 -7.81
C ALA A 208 0.39 24.02 -7.78
N ALA A 209 1.02 23.88 -8.95
CA ALA A 209 2.45 23.60 -9.10
C ALA A 209 3.39 24.67 -8.47
N GLY A 210 2.83 25.79 -7.98
CA GLY A 210 3.52 26.87 -7.28
C GLY A 210 3.37 26.91 -5.76
N LEU A 211 2.37 26.23 -5.15
CA LEU A 211 2.07 26.38 -3.71
C LEU A 211 3.25 26.00 -2.80
N ALA A 212 4.04 25.01 -3.19
CA ALA A 212 5.23 24.64 -2.43
C ALA A 212 6.31 25.75 -2.47
N LYS A 213 6.49 26.41 -3.62
CA LYS A 213 7.41 27.53 -3.77
C LYS A 213 6.92 28.75 -3.00
N GLU A 214 5.63 29.08 -3.12
CA GLU A 214 5.00 30.17 -2.37
C GLU A 214 5.08 29.96 -0.85
N ASN A 215 4.82 28.74 -0.37
CA ASN A 215 4.98 28.41 1.04
C ASN A 215 6.43 28.56 1.52
N LEU A 216 7.41 28.16 0.71
CA LEU A 216 8.82 28.36 1.04
C LEU A 216 9.20 29.85 1.07
N GLU A 217 8.67 30.65 0.15
CA GLU A 217 8.86 32.11 0.15
C GLU A 217 8.21 32.77 1.36
N VAL A 218 6.98 32.39 1.71
CA VAL A 218 6.29 32.87 2.91
C VAL A 218 7.06 32.46 4.16
N GLN A 219 7.56 31.24 4.25
CA GLN A 219 8.40 30.79 5.36
C GLN A 219 9.71 31.59 5.46
N ARG A 220 10.35 31.92 4.32
CA ARG A 220 11.54 32.79 4.31
C ARG A 220 11.21 34.19 4.79
N ARG A 221 10.09 34.78 4.34
CA ARG A 221 9.62 36.10 4.80
C ARG A 221 9.30 36.09 6.30
N ILE A 222 8.60 35.08 6.80
CA ILE A 222 8.30 34.93 8.22
C ILE A 222 9.60 34.83 9.03
N LYS A 223 10.58 34.02 8.58
CA LYS A 223 11.88 33.93 9.24
C LYS A 223 12.58 35.29 9.28
N MET A 224 12.68 35.98 8.15
CA MET A 224 13.28 37.32 8.08
C MET A 224 12.60 38.30 9.04
N LEU A 225 11.26 38.34 9.06
CA LEU A 225 10.52 39.20 9.96
C LEU A 225 10.76 38.82 11.43
N ALA A 226 10.71 37.53 11.77
CA ALA A 226 10.90 37.05 13.13
C ALA A 226 12.34 37.29 13.65
N THR A 227 13.36 37.15 12.79
CA THR A 227 14.77 37.24 13.21
C THR A 227 15.35 38.63 13.09
N GLN A 228 14.86 39.48 12.17
CA GLN A 228 15.47 40.80 11.93
C GLN A 228 14.54 41.93 12.34
N SER A 229 13.32 41.99 11.80
CA SER A 229 12.47 43.17 12.02
C SER A 229 11.82 43.20 13.40
N LEU A 230 11.36 42.04 13.90
CA LEU A 230 10.70 41.93 15.19
C LEU A 230 11.64 42.26 16.36
N PRO A 231 12.88 41.76 16.44
CA PRO A 231 13.81 42.19 17.48
C PRO A 231 14.21 43.67 17.34
N GLN A 232 14.42 44.18 16.13
CA GLN A 232 14.71 45.61 15.92
C GLN A 232 13.54 46.52 16.38
N LEU A 233 12.30 46.12 16.10
CA LEU A 233 11.10 46.81 16.57
C LEU A 233 10.99 46.73 18.09
N ARG A 234 11.25 45.55 18.68
CA ARG A 234 11.28 45.38 20.14
C ARG A 234 12.36 46.24 20.80
N GLU A 235 13.55 46.32 20.21
CA GLU A 235 14.65 47.15 20.70
C GLU A 235 14.31 48.63 20.59
N LYS A 236 13.72 49.09 19.48
CA LYS A 236 13.22 50.46 19.36
C LYS A 236 12.15 50.78 20.41
N VAL A 237 11.22 49.87 20.66
CA VAL A 237 10.20 50.04 21.71
C VAL A 237 10.84 50.02 23.09
N ALA A 238 11.82 49.15 23.34
CA ALA A 238 12.56 49.11 24.61
C ALA A 238 13.36 50.40 24.84
N ASN A 239 13.98 50.95 23.80
CA ASN A 239 14.72 52.21 23.85
C ASN A 239 13.78 53.41 24.08
N LEU A 240 12.60 53.42 23.44
CA LEU A 240 11.58 54.43 23.71
C LEU A 240 11.03 54.29 25.14
N ALA A 241 10.75 53.06 25.58
CA ALA A 241 10.30 52.79 26.95
C ALA A 241 11.37 53.15 27.98
N SER A 242 12.65 52.93 27.70
CA SER A 242 13.75 53.32 28.60
C SER A 242 13.96 54.83 28.63
N VAL A 243 13.74 55.56 27.52
CA VAL A 243 13.75 57.02 27.52
C VAL A 243 12.57 57.56 28.35
N VAL A 244 11.39 56.95 28.23
CA VAL A 244 10.22 57.29 29.05
C VAL A 244 10.43 56.92 30.53
N ALA A 245 11.06 55.78 30.82
CA ALA A 245 11.31 55.32 32.19
C ALA A 245 12.48 56.06 32.87
N ALA A 246 13.55 56.39 32.14
CA ALA A 246 14.64 57.23 32.63
C ALA A 246 14.18 58.68 32.90
N SER A 247 13.16 59.14 32.17
CA SER A 247 12.45 60.39 32.47
C SER A 247 11.52 60.28 33.69
N GLY A 248 11.29 59.08 34.23
CA GLY A 248 10.30 58.81 35.28
C GLY A 248 10.88 58.31 36.61
N ASN A 249 12.20 58.31 36.80
CA ASN A 249 12.84 57.71 37.98
C ASN A 249 13.71 58.68 38.79
N ASP A 250 13.30 59.94 38.88
CA ASP A 250 13.68 60.83 39.98
C ASP A 250 12.40 61.18 40.74
N GLY A 251 12.24 60.59 41.91
CA GLY A 251 11.05 60.73 42.73
C GLY A 251 11.06 62.05 43.49
N GLU A 252 10.50 63.10 42.91
CA GLU A 252 9.90 64.22 43.65
C GLU A 252 9.03 65.09 42.72
N VAL A 253 7.76 65.26 43.10
CA VAL A 253 6.79 66.30 42.71
C VAL A 253 6.87 66.84 41.28
N GLY A 254 5.88 66.42 40.47
CA GLY A 254 5.49 67.13 39.26
C GLY A 254 6.10 66.53 38.00
N GLY A 255 5.27 65.78 37.26
CA GLY A 255 5.60 65.41 35.90
C GLY A 255 5.76 66.67 35.05
N GLU A 256 7.00 67.06 34.79
CA GLU A 256 7.31 67.62 33.49
C GLU A 256 7.52 66.43 32.56
N MET A 257 6.40 65.96 32.00
CA MET A 257 6.39 65.46 30.62
C MET A 257 7.39 66.32 29.86
N VAL A 258 8.38 65.71 29.20
CA VAL A 258 9.37 66.36 28.33
C VAL A 258 8.86 67.74 27.95
N LYS A 259 9.34 68.78 28.67
CA LYS A 259 8.67 70.09 28.59
C LYS A 259 8.54 70.42 27.12
N VAL A 260 7.41 70.96 26.68
CA VAL A 260 7.27 71.39 25.27
C VAL A 260 8.46 72.27 24.86
N GLU A 261 9.05 72.99 25.82
CA GLU A 261 10.30 73.74 25.68
C GLU A 261 11.56 72.88 25.44
N GLN A 262 11.69 71.69 26.04
CA GLN A 262 12.78 70.74 25.74
C GLN A 262 12.62 70.17 24.33
N VAL A 263 11.41 69.76 23.94
CA VAL A 263 11.13 69.30 22.57
C VAL A 263 11.41 70.42 21.56
N ARG A 264 11.02 71.66 21.87
CA ARG A 264 11.27 72.82 21.00
C ARG A 264 12.78 73.11 20.87
N ARG A 265 13.56 72.98 21.96
CA ARG A 265 15.03 73.12 21.92
C ARG A 265 15.69 72.03 21.08
N GLU A 266 15.29 70.78 21.27
CA GLU A 266 15.80 69.64 20.48
C GLU A 266 15.39 69.74 19.01
N GLN A 267 14.16 70.19 18.72
CA GLN A 267 13.70 70.47 17.37
C GLN A 267 14.52 71.58 16.72
N GLY A 268 14.85 72.65 17.45
CA GLY A 268 15.73 73.71 16.98
C GLY A 268 17.13 73.17 16.63
N ALA A 269 17.74 72.42 17.54
CA ALA A 269 19.06 71.80 17.30
C ALA A 269 19.03 70.83 16.11
N TYR A 270 17.95 70.06 15.94
CA TYR A 270 17.77 69.14 14.81
C TYR A 270 17.61 69.89 13.49
N LEU A 271 16.87 71.00 13.46
CA LEU A 271 16.74 71.84 12.27
C LEU A 271 18.06 72.51 11.89
N GLU A 272 18.85 72.94 12.87
CA GLU A 272 20.21 73.43 12.64
C GLU A 272 21.11 72.34 12.06
N LEU A 273 21.04 71.12 12.59
CA LEU A 273 21.80 69.97 12.09
C LEU A 273 21.36 69.60 10.67
N LEU A 274 20.07 69.67 10.36
CA LEU A 274 19.55 69.50 9.00
C LEU A 274 20.06 70.57 8.05
N ARG A 275 20.14 71.84 8.51
CA ARG A 275 20.70 72.93 7.72
C ARG A 275 22.19 72.68 7.43
N GLN A 276 22.97 72.29 8.44
CA GLN A 276 24.37 71.91 8.29
C GLN A 276 24.53 70.72 7.33
N ARG A 277 23.68 69.70 7.47
CA ARG A 277 23.67 68.55 6.55
C ARG A 277 23.33 68.96 5.13
N HIS A 278 22.36 69.86 4.93
CA HIS A 278 22.05 70.40 3.61
C HIS A 278 23.19 71.20 3.01
N GLU A 279 23.92 71.96 3.83
CA GLU A 279 25.10 72.71 3.41
C GLU A 279 26.25 71.77 3.02
N VAL A 280 26.52 70.76 3.83
CA VAL A 280 27.51 69.71 3.52
C VAL A 280 27.08 68.91 2.29
N ASP A 281 25.82 68.54 2.16
CA ASP A 281 25.29 67.86 0.97
C ASP A 281 25.43 68.74 -0.28
N ALA A 282 25.24 70.06 -0.18
CA ALA A 282 25.45 70.98 -1.28
C ALA A 282 26.94 71.05 -1.67
N GLN A 283 27.83 71.06 -0.67
CA GLN A 283 29.28 70.97 -0.89
C GLN A 283 29.65 69.63 -1.55
N VAL A 284 29.12 68.50 -1.07
CA VAL A 284 29.37 67.15 -1.62
C VAL A 284 28.77 66.99 -3.01
N ARG A 285 27.62 67.62 -3.30
CA ARG A 285 27.02 67.64 -4.65
C ARG A 285 27.95 68.28 -5.68
N ALA A 286 28.76 69.27 -5.31
CA ALA A 286 29.77 69.82 -6.21
C ALA A 286 30.86 68.79 -6.58
N PHE A 287 31.01 67.73 -5.78
CA PHE A 287 31.93 66.62 -6.02
C PHE A 287 31.22 65.35 -6.51
N GLN A 288 29.91 65.37 -6.76
CA GLN A 288 29.20 64.24 -7.34
C GLN A 288 29.65 64.04 -8.79
N GLY A 289 30.33 62.92 -9.05
CA GLY A 289 30.87 62.58 -10.36
C GLY A 289 32.40 62.47 -10.40
N LEU A 290 33.10 62.88 -9.32
CA LEU A 290 34.52 62.56 -9.20
C LEU A 290 34.67 61.10 -8.73
N PRO A 291 35.48 60.28 -9.43
CA PRO A 291 35.89 58.99 -8.93
C PRO A 291 36.52 59.14 -7.53
N PRO A 292 36.21 58.23 -6.57
CA PRO A 292 36.78 58.30 -5.22
C PRO A 292 38.31 58.16 -5.21
N ASP A 293 38.86 57.55 -6.26
CA ASP A 293 40.30 57.34 -6.45
C ASP A 293 40.90 58.39 -7.41
N THR A 294 41.82 59.20 -6.88
CA THR A 294 42.54 60.25 -7.64
C THR A 294 43.30 59.69 -8.84
N GLU A 295 43.81 58.46 -8.75
CA GLU A 295 44.51 57.77 -9.83
C GLU A 295 43.57 57.36 -10.97
N GLN A 296 42.31 57.01 -10.68
CA GLN A 296 41.33 56.65 -11.71
C GLN A 296 40.87 57.89 -12.49
N ALA A 297 40.65 59.00 -11.80
CA ALA A 297 40.34 60.28 -12.44
C ALA A 297 41.49 60.79 -13.34
N ARG A 298 42.75 60.55 -12.96
CA ARG A 298 43.92 60.84 -13.81
C ARG A 298 43.93 60.02 -15.09
N ARG A 299 43.64 58.72 -15.01
CA ARG A 299 43.57 57.84 -16.18
C ARG A 299 42.46 58.24 -17.15
N GLU A 300 41.28 58.59 -16.63
CA GLU A 300 40.17 59.06 -17.49
C GLU A 300 40.51 60.40 -18.17
N LEU A 301 41.18 61.31 -17.48
CA LEU A 301 41.67 62.57 -18.09
C LEU A 301 42.76 62.33 -19.14
N GLU A 302 43.69 61.40 -18.90
CA GLU A 302 44.71 61.02 -19.87
C GLU A 302 44.06 60.41 -21.13
N ALA A 303 43.09 59.51 -20.96
CA ALA A 303 42.34 58.93 -22.07
C ALA A 303 41.61 60.00 -22.90
N LEU A 304 40.91 60.93 -22.24
CA LEU A 304 40.23 62.03 -22.93
C LEU A 304 41.20 63.00 -23.63
N ARG A 305 42.41 63.20 -23.07
CA ARG A 305 43.46 64.00 -23.72
C ARG A 305 44.01 63.29 -24.95
N GLU A 306 44.21 61.98 -24.89
CA GLU A 306 44.60 61.17 -26.04
C GLU A 306 43.52 61.22 -27.13
N GLU A 307 42.24 61.13 -26.75
CA GLU A 307 41.12 61.30 -27.69
C GLU A 307 41.13 62.68 -28.34
N LEU A 308 41.30 63.76 -27.57
CA LEU A 308 41.40 65.11 -28.12
C LEU A 308 42.61 65.25 -29.06
N ILE A 309 43.78 64.72 -28.70
CA ILE A 309 44.95 64.73 -29.57
C ILE A 309 44.65 63.97 -30.87
N SER A 310 44.01 62.81 -30.80
CA SER A 310 43.64 62.02 -31.98
C SER A 310 42.65 62.75 -32.89
N LEU A 311 41.66 63.44 -32.32
CA LEU A 311 40.70 64.26 -33.06
C LEU A 311 41.37 65.49 -33.67
N THR A 312 42.35 66.07 -32.98
CA THR A 312 43.12 67.20 -33.49
C THR A 312 44.03 66.77 -34.63
N SER A 313 44.73 65.64 -34.50
CA SER A 313 45.53 65.03 -35.59
C SER A 313 44.64 64.71 -36.79
N ARG A 314 43.47 64.09 -36.58
CA ARG A 314 42.53 63.79 -37.65
C ARG A 314 42.01 65.06 -38.33
N ARG A 315 41.73 66.11 -37.56
CA ARG A 315 41.36 67.42 -38.12
C ARG A 315 42.49 67.97 -38.98
N ASP A 316 43.72 67.89 -38.49
CA ASP A 316 44.90 68.43 -39.16
C ASP A 316 45.23 67.62 -40.43
N GLU A 317 45.12 66.29 -40.41
CA GLU A 317 45.24 65.42 -41.61
C GLU A 317 44.17 65.75 -42.66
N VAL A 318 42.91 65.95 -42.24
CA VAL A 318 41.83 66.35 -43.16
C VAL A 318 42.09 67.74 -43.72
N PHE A 319 42.64 68.65 -42.91
CA PHE A 319 43.05 69.98 -43.35
C PHE A 319 44.21 69.92 -44.34
N GLU A 320 45.25 69.15 -44.07
CA GLU A 320 46.38 68.95 -44.97
C GLU A 320 45.93 68.32 -46.29
N GLY A 321 45.07 67.30 -46.25
CA GLY A 321 44.47 66.72 -47.45
C GLY A 321 43.67 67.72 -48.28
N LEU A 322 42.99 68.68 -47.65
CA LEU A 322 42.34 69.79 -48.35
C LEU A 322 43.34 70.78 -48.96
N VAL A 323 44.45 71.05 -48.26
CA VAL A 323 45.48 72.01 -48.70
C VAL A 323 46.34 71.43 -49.83
N GLU A 324 46.71 70.15 -49.76
CA GLU A 324 47.47 69.44 -50.80
C GLU A 324 46.64 69.13 -52.04
N GLY A 325 45.36 68.77 -51.87
CA GLY A 325 44.41 68.58 -52.97
C GLY A 325 44.08 69.88 -53.72
N GLY A 326 44.32 71.04 -53.11
CA GLY A 326 44.22 72.36 -53.75
C GLY A 326 45.48 72.79 -54.51
N LEU A 327 46.59 72.05 -54.40
CA LEU A 327 47.90 72.43 -54.91
C LEU A 327 48.61 71.25 -55.61
N SER A 328 48.01 70.69 -56.66
CA SER A 328 48.76 69.99 -57.72
C SER A 328 48.05 70.06 -59.09
N PRO A 329 48.73 70.50 -60.17
CA PRO A 329 48.10 70.82 -61.46
C PRO A 329 48.28 69.71 -62.51
N GLU A 330 47.21 69.26 -63.18
CA GLU A 330 47.26 68.62 -64.50
C GLU A 330 45.93 68.87 -65.24
N LYS A 331 45.92 69.70 -66.29
CA LYS A 331 46.27 69.47 -67.71
C LYS A 331 45.02 69.22 -68.56
N GLU A 332 44.81 70.15 -69.47
CA GLU A 332 43.90 70.11 -70.62
C GLU A 332 44.15 68.91 -71.54
N THR A 333 43.07 68.45 -72.17
CA THR A 333 42.89 68.13 -73.60
C THR A 333 41.71 67.16 -73.69
N GLY A 334 40.68 67.30 -74.53
CA GLY A 334 40.42 68.15 -75.69
C GLY A 334 39.39 67.38 -76.52
N GLY A 335 38.41 68.06 -77.11
CA GLY A 335 37.69 67.51 -78.27
C GLY A 335 36.18 67.66 -78.35
N ARG A 336 35.79 68.78 -78.97
CA ARG A 336 34.92 68.83 -80.17
C ARG A 336 33.38 68.83 -79.98
N GLY A 337 32.85 70.05 -79.97
CA GLY A 337 31.91 70.52 -81.01
C GLY A 337 30.40 70.38 -80.76
N MET A 338 29.72 71.53 -80.63
CA MET A 338 28.63 72.00 -81.51
C MET A 338 28.14 73.38 -81.03
N ALA A 339 27.87 74.25 -82.02
CA ALA A 339 27.46 75.66 -81.98
C ALA A 339 28.53 76.69 -81.59
#